data_AF-A0A1A8IFF4-F1
#
_entry.id   AF-A0A1A8IFF4-F1
#
_cell.length_a   1.000
_cell.length_b   1.000
_cell.length_c   1.000
_cell.angle_alpha   90.00
_cell.angle_beta   90.00
_cell.angle_gamma   90.00
#
_symmetry.space_group_name_H-M   'P 1'
#
loop_
_entity.id
_entity.type
_entity.pdbx_description
1 polymer ?
#
loop_
_entity_poly.entity_id
_entity_poly.type
_entity_poly.pdbx_seq_one_letter_code
_entity_poly.pdbx_strand_id
1 'polypeptide(L)'
;MEHVSLKCQVCCSMFSVMFSFKKHMSSPGHLQKMKTIFPEEKIDIIEYLPHIVFVPRKKHEHKPFVGLSLLTLCLGKLHTAFYLCHACEQYCALNQIMSHVYSQEHYVNYFNYTNPDELCFSWVPGNNMKKILALKFEQEVHKKGLQYLQVLHLPNELINKCFSKTYMEVMQTLCENAELVLLFSACQPKRVTVQDYLNNSSRKHPLIGMQHVIECVCVGAGEMRHYLCTLCCLTVANRMIINHILSFDHIHCYFKAWHPSTLMSKESYSQYRSVAPLMLNFIEQMKEINGTESASMKEVSLQPDEFKTMNFTCYNEALKKLETITKSSLTTSITPGKKLEYRDSASQLQAFSKVLKVKLRCQNCSMVFETIGVYMKHFSQLQHPKMLAKYFHQAERQECADQIGKFNLYMFTYVCNTLKKQQLPHGTDLVIACVSSHVNAEPFYVCFACQESFP
;
A
#
# COMPACT_ATOMS: atom_id res chain seq x y z
N MET A 1 2.12 14.76 18.64
CA MET A 1 0.80 14.43 18.07
C MET A 1 0.66 15.24 16.81
N GLU A 2 0.55 14.57 15.67
CA GLU A 2 0.59 15.24 14.37
C GLU A 2 -0.73 16.01 14.16
N HIS A 3 -0.61 17.33 14.15
CA HIS A 3 -1.71 18.21 13.79
C HIS A 3 -1.91 18.12 12.28
N VAL A 4 -3.15 17.84 11.85
CA VAL A 4 -3.53 17.97 10.45
C VAL A 4 -3.21 19.39 9.99
N SER A 5 -2.34 19.49 9.00
CA SER A 5 -1.96 20.78 8.40
C SER A 5 -2.84 21.09 7.19
N LEU A 6 -3.03 22.37 6.89
CA LEU A 6 -3.73 22.84 5.70
C LEU A 6 -2.70 23.38 4.71
N LYS A 7 -2.73 22.88 3.47
CA LYS A 7 -1.88 23.35 2.38
C LYS A 7 -2.70 24.22 1.44
N CYS A 8 -2.40 25.51 1.34
CA CYS A 8 -2.98 26.37 0.31
C CYS A 8 -2.35 25.99 -1.04
N GLN A 9 -3.13 25.46 -1.97
CA GLN A 9 -2.62 25.08 -3.29
C GLN A 9 -2.25 26.30 -4.14
N VAL A 10 -3.00 27.39 -4.05
CA VAL A 10 -2.70 28.65 -4.78
C VAL A 10 -1.35 29.24 -4.36
N CYS A 11 -1.04 29.18 -3.07
CA CYS A 11 0.16 29.82 -2.53
C CYS A 11 1.33 28.85 -2.33
N CYS A 12 1.10 27.54 -2.44
CA CYS A 12 2.03 26.46 -2.07
C CYS A 12 2.55 26.56 -0.61
N SER A 13 1.75 27.13 0.30
CA SER A 13 2.11 27.36 1.70
C SER A 13 1.38 26.40 2.64
N MET A 14 2.07 25.97 3.71
CA MET A 14 1.57 25.01 4.70
C MET A 14 1.25 25.69 6.03
N PHE A 15 0.15 25.32 6.66
CA PHE A 15 -0.32 25.91 7.92
C PHE A 15 -0.74 24.81 8.90
N SER A 16 -0.08 24.74 10.05
CA SER A 16 -0.44 23.82 11.14
C SER A 16 -1.56 24.36 12.05
N VAL A 17 -1.85 25.66 11.95
CA VAL A 17 -2.83 26.36 12.80
C VAL A 17 -3.92 26.99 11.93
N MET A 18 -5.18 26.65 12.23
CA MET A 18 -6.36 27.14 11.51
C MET A 18 -6.47 28.67 11.49
N PHE A 19 -6.13 29.33 12.61
CA PHE A 19 -6.14 30.79 12.69
C PHE A 19 -5.18 31.43 11.67
N SER A 20 -3.95 30.91 11.59
CA SER A 20 -2.95 31.37 10.62
C SER A 20 -3.40 31.13 9.18
N PHE A 21 -4.03 29.98 8.92
CA PHE A 21 -4.62 29.69 7.61
C PHE A 21 -5.73 30.68 7.24
N LYS A 22 -6.67 30.97 8.15
CA LYS A 22 -7.73 31.98 7.92
C LYS A 22 -7.14 33.36 7.60
N LYS A 23 -6.17 33.81 8.37
CA LYS A 23 -5.48 35.09 8.14
C LYS A 23 -4.79 35.11 6.76
N HIS A 24 -4.22 33.99 6.34
CA HIS A 24 -3.61 33.85 5.03
C HIS A 24 -4.63 33.98 3.88
N MET A 25 -5.79 33.31 3.97
CA MET A 25 -6.81 33.34 2.90
C MET A 25 -7.36 34.75 2.63
N SER A 26 -7.34 35.64 3.63
CA SER A 26 -7.73 37.05 3.51
C SER A 26 -6.55 38.00 3.29
N SER A 27 -5.32 37.49 3.18
CA SER A 27 -4.13 38.34 3.04
C SER A 27 -4.02 38.95 1.63
N PRO A 28 -3.48 40.18 1.49
CA PRO A 28 -3.26 40.79 0.19
C PRO A 28 -2.40 39.92 -0.75
N GLY A 29 -1.39 39.24 -0.20
CA GLY A 29 -0.53 38.35 -0.99
C GLY A 29 -1.26 37.14 -1.58
N HIS A 30 -2.21 36.55 -0.85
CA HIS A 30 -3.06 35.48 -1.40
C HIS A 30 -3.99 36.00 -2.49
N LEU A 31 -4.64 37.14 -2.27
CA LEU A 31 -5.53 37.76 -3.26
C LEU A 31 -4.79 38.18 -4.53
N GLN A 32 -3.55 38.65 -4.41
CA GLN A 32 -2.69 38.96 -5.55
C GLN A 32 -2.39 37.70 -6.38
N LYS A 33 -2.01 36.59 -5.74
CA LYS A 33 -1.80 35.31 -6.43
C LYS A 33 -3.08 34.80 -7.11
N MET A 34 -4.23 34.94 -6.46
CA MET A 34 -5.52 34.60 -7.08
C MET A 34 -5.76 35.41 -8.36
N LYS A 35 -5.48 36.72 -8.36
CA LYS A 35 -5.59 37.55 -9.58
C LYS A 35 -4.58 37.17 -10.66
N THR A 36 -3.39 36.69 -10.28
CA THR A 36 -2.42 36.17 -11.26
C THR A 36 -2.93 34.91 -11.95
N ILE A 37 -3.54 34.00 -11.19
CA ILE A 37 -4.07 32.73 -11.74
C ILE A 37 -5.38 32.96 -12.51
N PHE A 38 -6.22 33.89 -12.04
CA PHE A 38 -7.54 34.18 -12.60
C PHE A 38 -7.69 35.69 -12.88
N PRO A 39 -7.05 36.22 -13.95
CA PRO A 39 -7.02 37.66 -14.22
C PRO A 39 -8.39 38.26 -14.58
N GLU A 40 -9.23 37.50 -15.29
CA GLU A 40 -10.54 37.94 -15.78
C GLU A 40 -11.69 37.71 -14.78
N GLU A 41 -11.42 37.02 -13.67
CA GLU A 41 -12.45 36.60 -12.73
C GLU A 41 -12.55 37.56 -11.53
N LYS A 42 -13.77 37.73 -11.03
CA LYS A 42 -13.98 38.45 -9.78
C LYS A 42 -13.52 37.59 -8.61
N ILE A 43 -12.44 37.99 -7.95
CA ILE A 43 -11.92 37.30 -6.78
C ILE A 43 -12.67 37.78 -5.53
N ASP A 44 -13.52 36.91 -4.99
CA ASP A 44 -14.17 37.14 -3.70
C ASP A 44 -13.26 36.75 -2.54
N ILE A 45 -13.41 37.45 -1.42
CA ILE A 45 -12.77 37.06 -0.16
C ILE A 45 -13.60 35.93 0.45
N ILE A 46 -12.92 34.89 0.97
CA ILE A 46 -13.59 33.84 1.74
C ILE A 46 -13.94 34.42 3.12
N GLU A 47 -15.20 34.83 3.29
CA GLU A 47 -15.71 35.33 4.57
C GLU A 47 -15.88 34.21 5.59
N TYR A 48 -16.26 33.01 5.13
CA TYR A 48 -16.50 31.85 5.99
C TYR A 48 -15.86 30.58 5.42
N LEU A 49 -14.99 29.94 6.21
CA LEU A 49 -14.50 28.59 5.90
C LEU A 49 -15.55 27.56 6.34
N PRO A 50 -15.95 26.62 5.47
CA PRO A 50 -16.84 25.54 5.87
C PRO A 50 -16.20 24.72 7.00
N HIS A 51 -17.02 23.97 7.72
CA HIS A 51 -16.52 23.04 8.70
C HIS A 51 -15.63 21.98 8.04
N ILE A 52 -14.33 22.04 8.28
CA ILE A 52 -13.37 21.06 7.79
C ILE A 52 -13.37 19.89 8.75
N VAL A 53 -14.07 18.81 8.38
CA VAL A 53 -14.26 17.60 9.21
C VAL A 53 -12.94 16.98 9.69
N PHE A 54 -11.85 17.16 8.95
CA PHE A 54 -10.53 16.62 9.29
C PHE A 54 -9.73 17.44 10.32
N VAL A 55 -10.22 18.62 10.71
CA VAL A 55 -9.61 19.44 11.76
C VAL A 55 -10.52 19.33 12.99
N PRO A 56 -10.36 18.27 13.80
CA PRO A 56 -11.31 17.97 14.86
C PRO A 56 -11.31 19.04 15.94
N ARG A 57 -12.49 19.34 16.49
CA ARG A 57 -12.65 20.28 17.61
C ARG A 57 -12.25 19.67 18.96
N LYS A 58 -12.20 18.33 19.05
CA LYS A 58 -11.80 17.55 20.24
C LYS A 58 -10.86 16.40 19.90
N LYS A 59 -10.00 16.00 20.84
CA LYS A 59 -8.86 15.07 20.65
C LYS A 59 -9.18 13.63 20.19
N HIS A 60 -10.46 13.22 20.06
CA HIS A 60 -10.83 11.80 19.90
C HIS A 60 -11.84 11.49 18.78
N GLU A 61 -12.19 12.42 17.90
CA GLU A 61 -13.42 12.23 17.09
C GLU A 61 -13.25 11.33 15.85
N HIS A 62 -12.04 11.10 15.35
CA HIS A 62 -11.87 10.35 14.10
C HIS A 62 -10.89 9.19 14.22
N LYS A 63 -11.33 8.02 13.74
CA LYS A 63 -10.43 6.90 13.46
C LYS A 63 -9.40 7.40 12.45
N PRO A 64 -8.13 6.99 12.53
CA PRO A 64 -7.16 7.37 11.52
C PRO A 64 -7.66 6.96 10.11
N PHE A 65 -7.23 7.67 9.07
CA PHE A 65 -7.44 7.29 7.67
C PHE A 65 -6.21 7.69 6.83
N VAL A 66 -6.09 7.17 5.61
CA VAL A 66 -4.94 7.40 4.71
C VAL A 66 -5.32 8.32 3.56
N GLY A 67 -4.31 8.98 2.99
CA GLY A 67 -4.46 9.76 1.77
C GLY A 67 -5.09 11.14 1.97
N LEU A 68 -4.98 11.74 3.16
CA LEU A 68 -5.42 13.13 3.36
C LEU A 68 -4.70 14.09 2.40
N SER A 69 -3.42 13.84 2.13
CA SER A 69 -2.64 14.54 1.11
C SER A 69 -3.12 14.32 -0.32
N LEU A 70 -4.01 13.36 -0.58
CA LEU A 70 -4.65 13.12 -1.88
C LEU A 70 -6.08 13.67 -1.93
N LEU A 71 -6.51 14.42 -0.90
CA LEU A 71 -7.76 15.16 -0.89
C LEU A 71 -7.52 16.64 -1.14
N THR A 72 -8.32 17.21 -2.03
CA THR A 72 -8.41 18.66 -2.23
C THR A 72 -9.79 19.15 -1.81
N LEU A 73 -9.83 20.09 -0.86
CA LEU A 73 -11.03 20.85 -0.53
C LEU A 73 -11.10 22.08 -1.43
N CYS A 74 -12.04 22.09 -2.36
CA CYS A 74 -12.33 23.24 -3.22
C CYS A 74 -13.31 24.18 -2.50
N LEU A 75 -12.98 25.47 -2.46
CA LEU A 75 -13.71 26.51 -1.71
C LEU A 75 -14.00 27.72 -2.60
N GLY A 76 -15.22 28.25 -2.47
CA GLY A 76 -15.63 29.57 -2.94
C GLY A 76 -16.34 30.36 -1.84
N LYS A 77 -17.23 31.27 -2.22
CA LYS A 77 -18.01 32.12 -1.30
C LYS A 77 -19.27 31.41 -0.78
N LEU A 78 -19.91 31.96 0.25
CA LEU A 78 -21.25 31.54 0.72
C LEU A 78 -21.41 30.02 0.96
N HIS A 79 -20.39 29.38 1.53
CA HIS A 79 -20.37 27.94 1.83
C HIS A 79 -20.30 27.00 0.59
N THR A 80 -20.02 27.50 -0.61
CA THR A 80 -19.76 26.63 -1.76
C THR A 80 -18.45 25.89 -1.57
N ALA A 81 -18.55 24.59 -1.29
CA ALA A 81 -17.38 23.76 -1.11
C ALA A 81 -17.67 22.28 -1.40
N PHE A 82 -16.64 21.57 -1.85
CA PHE A 82 -16.66 20.13 -2.07
C PHE A 82 -15.25 19.56 -1.97
N TYR A 83 -15.15 18.25 -1.89
CA TYR A 83 -13.88 17.53 -1.89
C TYR A 83 -13.66 16.82 -3.23
N LEU A 84 -12.41 16.82 -3.69
CA LEU A 84 -11.92 15.92 -4.72
C LEU A 84 -11.00 14.90 -4.06
N CYS A 85 -11.25 13.61 -4.32
CA CYS A 85 -10.34 12.54 -3.95
C CYS A 85 -9.56 12.10 -5.19
N HIS A 86 -8.26 12.41 -5.22
CA HIS A 86 -7.39 12.12 -6.36
C HIS A 86 -6.99 10.64 -6.43
N ALA A 87 -7.01 9.94 -5.29
CA ALA A 87 -6.80 8.49 -5.24
C ALA A 87 -7.96 7.73 -5.92
N CYS A 88 -9.20 8.15 -5.63
CA CYS A 88 -10.41 7.49 -6.15
C CYS A 88 -10.93 8.11 -7.46
N GLU A 89 -10.39 9.27 -7.88
CA GLU A 89 -10.95 10.10 -8.95
C GLU A 89 -12.45 10.35 -8.74
N GLN A 90 -12.79 10.80 -7.52
CA GLN A 90 -14.18 10.98 -7.10
C GLN A 90 -14.44 12.41 -6.61
N TYR A 91 -15.57 12.95 -7.04
CA TYR A 91 -16.18 14.14 -6.46
C TYR A 91 -16.96 13.73 -5.21
N CYS A 92 -16.73 14.43 -4.10
CA CYS A 92 -17.34 14.15 -2.82
C CYS A 92 -18.00 15.41 -2.25
N ALA A 93 -19.31 15.36 -2.02
CA ALA A 93 -19.99 16.39 -1.24
C ALA A 93 -19.46 16.43 0.20
N LEU A 94 -19.56 17.59 0.87
CA LEU A 94 -19.03 17.78 2.23
C LEU A 94 -19.55 16.74 3.25
N ASN A 95 -20.82 16.35 3.14
CA ASN A 95 -21.44 15.37 4.04
C ASN A 95 -21.09 13.91 3.71
N GLN A 96 -20.58 13.64 2.50
CA GLN A 96 -20.26 12.27 2.03
C GLN A 96 -18.79 11.90 2.22
N ILE A 97 -17.91 12.89 2.46
CA ILE A 97 -16.47 12.65 2.50
C ILE A 97 -16.06 11.65 3.58
N MET A 98 -16.72 11.67 4.74
CA MET A 98 -16.37 10.75 5.84
C MET A 98 -16.72 9.31 5.49
N SER A 99 -17.93 9.05 4.95
CA SER A 99 -18.27 7.71 4.46
C SER A 99 -17.33 7.24 3.35
N HIS A 100 -16.88 8.16 2.48
CA HIS A 100 -15.96 7.85 1.41
C HIS A 100 -14.57 7.42 1.91
N VAL A 101 -13.91 8.22 2.76
CA VAL A 101 -12.51 7.93 3.19
C VAL A 101 -12.39 6.69 4.08
N TYR A 102 -13.49 6.22 4.68
CA TYR A 102 -13.54 4.97 5.45
C TYR A 102 -14.07 3.77 4.67
N SER A 103 -14.44 3.96 3.40
CA SER A 103 -14.88 2.89 2.50
C SER A 103 -13.74 1.91 2.21
N GLN A 104 -14.08 0.67 1.85
CA GLN A 104 -13.07 -0.33 1.47
C GLN A 104 -12.39 0.07 0.16
N GLU A 105 -13.16 0.65 -0.75
CA GLU A 105 -12.75 1.13 -2.06
C GLU A 105 -11.67 2.20 -1.95
N HIS A 106 -11.81 3.17 -1.04
CA HIS A 106 -10.80 4.21 -0.83
C HIS A 106 -9.46 3.63 -0.39
N TYR A 107 -9.46 2.63 0.50
CA TYR A 107 -8.20 2.00 0.94
C TYR A 107 -7.50 1.28 -0.19
N VAL A 108 -8.25 0.52 -1.00
CA VAL A 108 -7.70 -0.17 -2.17
C VAL A 108 -7.14 0.86 -3.15
N ASN A 109 -7.89 1.91 -3.46
CA ASN A 109 -7.46 2.95 -4.39
C ASN A 109 -6.26 3.75 -3.87
N TYR A 110 -6.17 4.00 -2.56
CA TYR A 110 -5.01 4.64 -1.95
C TYR A 110 -3.73 3.83 -2.18
N PHE A 111 -3.74 2.53 -1.85
CA PHE A 111 -2.57 1.68 -2.07
C PHE A 111 -2.29 1.49 -3.57
N ASN A 112 -3.33 1.42 -4.40
CA ASN A 112 -3.17 1.36 -5.84
C ASN A 112 -2.45 2.60 -6.39
N TYR A 113 -2.75 3.76 -5.82
CA TYR A 113 -2.15 5.03 -6.18
C TYR A 113 -0.70 5.16 -5.69
N THR A 114 -0.40 4.66 -4.49
CA THR A 114 0.83 4.99 -3.75
C THR A 114 1.83 3.84 -3.62
N ASN A 115 1.36 2.63 -3.35
CA ASN A 115 2.18 1.45 -3.11
C ASN A 115 1.40 0.16 -3.47
N PRO A 116 1.38 -0.21 -4.76
CA PRO A 116 0.65 -1.38 -5.23
C PRO A 116 1.07 -2.72 -4.62
N ASP A 117 2.28 -2.82 -4.07
CA ASP A 117 2.77 -4.06 -3.47
C ASP A 117 1.97 -4.49 -2.22
N GLU A 118 1.12 -3.62 -1.70
CA GLU A 118 0.19 -3.96 -0.61
C GLU A 118 -1.13 -4.59 -1.11
N LEU A 119 -1.36 -4.67 -2.42
CA LEU A 119 -2.64 -5.09 -3.03
C LEU A 119 -2.66 -6.50 -3.65
N CYS A 120 -1.69 -7.37 -3.40
CA CYS A 120 -1.70 -8.70 -4.01
C CYS A 120 -2.95 -9.51 -3.62
N PHE A 121 -3.69 -10.00 -4.61
CA PHE A 121 -4.99 -10.66 -4.46
C PHE A 121 -6.03 -9.79 -3.74
N SER A 122 -6.06 -8.50 -4.06
CA SER A 122 -6.98 -7.51 -3.49
C SER A 122 -8.47 -7.82 -3.64
N TRP A 123 -8.86 -8.85 -4.39
CA TRP A 123 -10.27 -9.22 -4.64
C TRP A 123 -10.49 -10.73 -4.58
N VAL A 124 -10.04 -11.39 -3.51
CA VAL A 124 -10.43 -12.78 -3.23
C VAL A 124 -11.89 -12.82 -2.72
N PRO A 125 -12.78 -13.62 -3.33
CA PRO A 125 -14.17 -13.78 -2.89
C PRO A 125 -14.27 -14.08 -1.38
N GLY A 126 -15.23 -13.45 -0.70
CA GLY A 126 -15.52 -13.69 0.72
C GLY A 126 -14.60 -12.97 1.71
N ASN A 127 -13.58 -12.23 1.26
CA ASN A 127 -12.63 -11.54 2.14
C ASN A 127 -12.91 -10.05 2.30
N ASN A 128 -12.68 -9.55 3.52
CA ASN A 128 -12.75 -8.14 3.84
C ASN A 128 -11.35 -7.51 3.71
N MET A 129 -11.08 -6.85 2.58
CA MET A 129 -9.77 -6.23 2.33
C MET A 129 -9.40 -5.19 3.37
N LYS A 130 -10.39 -4.48 3.93
CA LYS A 130 -10.14 -3.52 5.01
C LYS A 130 -9.51 -4.20 6.24
N LYS A 131 -9.84 -5.47 6.53
CA LYS A 131 -9.17 -6.25 7.59
C LYS A 131 -7.77 -6.69 7.20
N ILE A 132 -7.56 -7.11 5.95
CA ILE A 132 -6.25 -7.56 5.45
C ILE A 132 -5.25 -6.41 5.46
N LEU A 133 -5.70 -5.23 5.02
CA LEU A 133 -4.88 -4.03 4.91
C LEU A 133 -4.78 -3.25 6.22
N ALA A 134 -5.50 -3.63 7.29
CA ALA A 134 -5.57 -2.85 8.55
C ALA A 134 -4.19 -2.58 9.17
N LEU A 135 -3.31 -3.57 9.22
CA LEU A 135 -1.95 -3.41 9.75
C LEU A 135 -1.09 -2.48 8.88
N LYS A 136 -1.22 -2.60 7.55
CA LYS A 136 -0.50 -1.76 6.59
C LYS A 136 -0.98 -0.32 6.66
N PHE A 137 -2.28 -0.17 6.83
CA PHE A 137 -2.95 1.07 7.05
C PHE A 137 -2.43 1.80 8.30
N GLU A 138 -2.31 1.11 9.45
CA GLU A 138 -1.76 1.71 10.67
C GLU A 138 -0.33 2.23 10.46
N GLN A 139 0.50 1.47 9.73
CA GLN A 139 1.85 1.90 9.37
C GLN A 139 1.85 3.15 8.47
N GLU A 140 0.95 3.22 7.48
CA GLU A 140 0.83 4.35 6.56
C GLU A 140 0.37 5.64 7.25
N VAL A 141 -0.58 5.55 8.18
CA VAL A 141 -1.09 6.72 8.93
C VAL A 141 0.02 7.43 9.68
N HIS A 142 0.98 6.68 10.22
CA HIS A 142 2.09 7.19 11.00
C HIS A 142 3.28 7.68 10.16
N LYS A 143 3.19 7.63 8.81
CA LYS A 143 4.21 8.20 7.95
C LYS A 143 4.19 9.73 8.02
N LYS A 144 5.27 10.29 8.56
CA LYS A 144 5.52 11.74 8.61
C LYS A 144 5.41 12.33 7.21
N GLY A 145 4.69 13.45 7.08
CA GLY A 145 4.60 14.23 5.84
C GLY A 145 3.37 13.97 4.97
N LEU A 146 2.49 13.02 5.31
CA LEU A 146 1.25 12.77 4.56
C LEU A 146 -0.02 13.35 5.23
N GLN A 147 0.13 13.99 6.38
CA GLN A 147 -0.98 14.52 7.19
C GLN A 147 -1.27 15.99 6.91
N TYR A 148 -1.58 16.31 5.65
CA TYR A 148 -2.07 17.63 5.27
C TYR A 148 -3.25 17.52 4.30
N LEU A 149 -4.22 18.42 4.45
CA LEU A 149 -5.33 18.58 3.50
C LEU A 149 -4.95 19.67 2.50
N GLN A 150 -5.11 19.40 1.20
CA GLN A 150 -4.97 20.44 0.18
C GLN A 150 -6.24 21.30 0.14
N VAL A 151 -6.08 22.61 0.02
CA VAL A 151 -7.19 23.56 -0.07
C VAL A 151 -7.00 24.44 -1.30
N LEU A 152 -7.99 24.39 -2.20
CA LEU A 152 -8.06 25.18 -3.42
C LEU A 152 -9.07 26.30 -3.26
N HIS A 153 -8.63 27.54 -3.38
CA HIS A 153 -9.53 28.67 -3.51
C HIS A 153 -9.87 28.87 -4.99
N LEU A 154 -11.17 28.89 -5.31
CA LEU A 154 -11.68 29.09 -6.66
C LEU A 154 -12.58 30.34 -6.71
N PRO A 155 -12.59 31.08 -7.83
CA PRO A 155 -13.63 32.07 -8.10
C PRO A 155 -15.04 31.44 -8.06
N ASN A 156 -16.04 32.23 -7.69
CA ASN A 156 -17.41 31.74 -7.54
C ASN A 156 -18.02 31.17 -8.81
N GLU A 157 -17.81 31.83 -9.94
CA GLU A 157 -18.34 31.35 -11.22
C GLU A 157 -17.72 30.00 -11.59
N LEU A 158 -16.41 29.82 -11.33
CA LEU A 158 -15.71 28.58 -11.63
C LEU A 158 -16.14 27.43 -10.70
N ILE A 159 -16.26 27.67 -9.38
CA ILE A 159 -16.72 26.62 -8.47
C ILE A 159 -18.18 26.24 -8.73
N ASN A 160 -19.02 27.20 -9.12
CA ASN A 160 -20.42 26.95 -9.47
C ASN A 160 -20.54 26.03 -10.70
N LYS A 161 -19.68 26.24 -11.71
CA LYS A 161 -19.57 25.33 -12.87
C LYS A 161 -19.12 23.92 -12.51
N CYS A 162 -18.58 23.68 -11.32
CA CYS A 162 -18.10 22.37 -10.89
C CYS A 162 -19.14 21.56 -10.09
N PHE A 163 -20.21 22.18 -9.59
CA PHE A 163 -21.23 21.44 -8.83
C PHE A 163 -21.97 20.43 -9.72
N SER A 164 -22.31 19.29 -9.11
CA SER A 164 -23.05 18.19 -9.75
C SER A 164 -22.35 17.52 -10.92
N LYS A 165 -21.08 17.86 -11.17
CA LYS A 165 -20.22 17.22 -12.16
C LYS A 165 -19.45 16.04 -11.57
N THR A 166 -19.02 15.15 -12.45
CA THR A 166 -18.07 14.08 -12.11
C THR A 166 -16.67 14.65 -11.84
N TYR A 167 -15.82 13.88 -11.17
CA TYR A 167 -14.41 14.26 -10.97
C TYR A 167 -13.71 14.62 -12.27
N MET A 168 -13.94 13.84 -13.33
CA MET A 168 -13.28 14.02 -14.62
C MET A 168 -13.68 15.34 -15.27
N GLU A 169 -14.99 15.66 -15.26
CA GLU A 169 -15.49 16.93 -15.79
C GLU A 169 -15.01 18.13 -14.96
N VAL A 170 -14.92 17.98 -13.63
CA VAL A 170 -14.35 19.03 -12.75
C VAL A 170 -12.87 19.24 -13.09
N MET A 171 -12.07 18.18 -13.14
CA MET A 171 -10.66 18.29 -13.49
C MET A 171 -10.46 18.85 -14.89
N GLN A 172 -11.30 18.50 -15.86
CA GLN A 172 -11.26 19.07 -17.20
C GLN A 172 -11.52 20.58 -17.16
N THR A 173 -12.59 21.03 -16.49
CA THR A 173 -12.91 22.45 -16.33
C THR A 173 -11.79 23.21 -15.60
N LEU A 174 -11.19 22.64 -14.55
CA LEU A 174 -10.11 23.30 -13.82
C LEU A 174 -8.80 23.34 -14.63
N CYS A 175 -8.50 22.30 -15.42
CA CYS A 175 -7.30 22.21 -16.24
C CYS A 175 -7.36 23.03 -17.54
N GLU A 176 -8.48 23.69 -17.87
CA GLU A 176 -8.53 24.73 -18.90
C GLU A 176 -7.59 25.91 -18.55
N ASN A 177 -7.28 26.10 -17.27
CA ASN A 177 -6.30 27.05 -16.80
C ASN A 177 -4.92 26.41 -16.64
N ALA A 178 -3.95 26.85 -17.44
CA ALA A 178 -2.59 26.30 -17.45
C ALA A 178 -1.86 26.43 -16.10
N GLU A 179 -2.10 27.50 -15.34
CA GLU A 179 -1.51 27.68 -14.01
C GLU A 179 -2.04 26.64 -13.01
N LEU A 180 -3.34 26.31 -13.08
CA LEU A 180 -3.92 25.25 -12.24
C LEU A 180 -3.32 23.88 -12.56
N VAL A 181 -3.03 23.58 -13.84
CA VAL A 181 -2.35 22.34 -14.25
C VAL A 181 -0.99 22.22 -13.56
N LEU A 182 -0.21 23.30 -13.52
CA LEU A 182 1.09 23.34 -12.83
C LEU A 182 0.93 23.14 -11.32
N LEU A 183 -0.07 23.79 -10.71
CA LEU A 183 -0.32 23.67 -9.27
C LEU A 183 -0.73 22.25 -8.86
N PHE A 184 -1.59 21.58 -9.64
CA PHE A 184 -1.95 20.19 -9.39
C PHE A 184 -0.74 19.25 -9.52
N SER A 185 0.08 19.46 -10.54
CA SER A 185 1.31 18.70 -10.78
C SER A 185 2.33 18.86 -9.66
N ALA A 186 2.45 20.07 -9.09
CA ALA A 186 3.39 20.37 -8.00
C ALA A 186 2.90 19.92 -6.61
N CYS A 187 1.58 19.84 -6.41
CA CYS A 187 1.01 19.60 -5.08
C CYS A 187 0.59 18.17 -4.80
N GLN A 188 0.37 17.35 -5.83
CA GLN A 188 -0.09 15.97 -5.66
C GLN A 188 1.10 14.99 -5.66
N PRO A 189 1.11 14.00 -4.73
CA PRO A 189 1.98 12.85 -4.86
C PRO A 189 1.84 12.21 -6.24
N LYS A 190 2.98 11.85 -6.84
CA LYS A 190 3.00 11.15 -8.14
C LYS A 190 2.29 9.80 -7.99
N ARG A 191 1.28 9.55 -8.82
CA ARG A 191 0.64 8.24 -8.92
C ARG A 191 1.64 7.21 -9.44
N VAL A 192 1.65 6.02 -8.85
CA VAL A 192 2.33 4.86 -9.45
C VAL A 192 1.55 4.44 -10.70
N THR A 193 2.16 4.60 -11.87
CA THR A 193 1.57 4.14 -13.14
C THR A 193 1.78 2.64 -13.33
N VAL A 194 1.03 2.02 -14.25
CA VAL A 194 1.23 0.60 -14.55
C VAL A 194 2.61 0.36 -15.16
N GLN A 195 3.13 1.31 -15.94
CA GLN A 195 4.49 1.28 -16.49
C GLN A 195 5.54 1.39 -15.39
N ASP A 196 5.37 2.33 -14.43
CA ASP A 196 6.27 2.43 -13.27
C ASP A 196 6.32 1.09 -12.52
N TYR A 197 5.18 0.44 -12.34
CA TYR A 197 5.10 -0.83 -11.63
C TYR A 197 5.68 -2.01 -12.43
N LEU A 198 5.41 -2.08 -13.74
CA LEU A 198 5.97 -3.09 -14.66
C LEU A 198 7.50 -3.01 -14.73
N ASN A 199 8.05 -1.80 -14.74
CA ASN A 199 9.48 -1.56 -14.84
C ASN A 199 10.20 -1.66 -13.48
N ASN A 200 9.48 -1.69 -12.37
CA ASN A 200 10.07 -1.85 -11.04
C ASN A 200 10.58 -3.29 -10.82
N SER A 201 11.90 -3.47 -10.88
CA SER A 201 12.56 -4.76 -10.64
C SER A 201 12.47 -5.23 -9.17
N SER A 202 12.22 -4.31 -8.24
CA SER A 202 12.09 -4.57 -6.80
C SER A 202 10.63 -4.80 -6.36
N ARG A 203 9.68 -4.89 -7.29
CA ARG A 203 8.29 -5.21 -6.99
C ARG A 203 8.19 -6.55 -6.26
N LYS A 204 7.29 -6.64 -5.29
CA LYS A 204 7.11 -7.87 -4.48
C LYS A 204 6.35 -8.96 -5.24
N HIS A 205 5.46 -8.57 -6.15
CA HIS A 205 4.55 -9.51 -6.79
C HIS A 205 4.90 -9.68 -8.27
N PRO A 206 5.13 -10.93 -8.72
CA PRO A 206 5.28 -11.19 -10.15
C PRO A 206 3.96 -10.91 -10.88
N LEU A 207 4.08 -10.39 -12.10
CA LEU A 207 2.94 -10.04 -12.96
C LEU A 207 2.80 -11.10 -14.05
N ILE A 208 1.57 -11.50 -14.31
CA ILE A 208 1.21 -12.47 -15.36
C ILE A 208 0.03 -11.96 -16.16
N GLY A 209 -0.09 -12.45 -17.39
CA GLY A 209 -1.19 -12.09 -18.28
C GLY A 209 -1.10 -10.68 -18.83
N MET A 210 0.07 -10.01 -18.76
CA MET A 210 0.23 -8.66 -19.30
C MET A 210 0.06 -8.62 -20.81
N GLN A 211 0.39 -9.72 -21.50
CA GLN A 211 0.18 -9.88 -22.94
C GLN A 211 -1.30 -9.86 -23.36
N HIS A 212 -2.23 -9.90 -22.40
CA HIS A 212 -3.66 -9.75 -22.62
C HIS A 212 -4.19 -8.35 -22.32
N VAL A 213 -3.36 -7.47 -21.76
CA VAL A 213 -3.70 -6.09 -21.45
C VAL A 213 -3.33 -5.22 -22.65
N ILE A 214 -4.29 -4.40 -23.08
CA ILE A 214 -4.13 -3.40 -24.12
C ILE A 214 -4.30 -2.04 -23.45
N GLU A 215 -3.26 -1.22 -23.53
CA GLU A 215 -3.28 0.16 -23.13
C GLU A 215 -3.70 1.04 -24.31
N CYS A 216 -4.77 1.81 -24.12
CA CYS A 216 -5.24 2.81 -25.06
C CYS A 216 -4.77 4.18 -24.59
N VAL A 217 -3.97 4.86 -25.40
CA VAL A 217 -3.36 6.16 -25.06
C VAL A 217 -3.96 7.24 -25.94
N CYS A 218 -4.62 8.23 -25.35
CA CYS A 218 -5.00 9.44 -26.07
C CYS A 218 -3.76 10.32 -26.26
N VAL A 219 -3.31 10.52 -27.50
CA VAL A 219 -2.12 11.31 -27.81
C VAL A 219 -2.42 12.81 -27.62
N GLY A 220 -1.53 13.55 -26.93
CA GLY A 220 -1.64 15.01 -26.76
C GLY A 220 -1.38 15.50 -25.33
N ALA A 221 -1.62 16.80 -25.09
CA ALA A 221 -1.48 17.41 -23.76
C ALA A 221 -2.52 16.84 -22.79
N GLY A 222 -2.07 16.21 -21.69
CA GLY A 222 -2.94 15.59 -20.69
C GLY A 222 -3.32 14.13 -21.00
N GLU A 223 -2.41 13.36 -21.62
CA GLU A 223 -2.55 11.95 -21.98
C GLU A 223 -3.54 11.15 -21.10
N MET A 224 -4.71 10.86 -21.66
CA MET A 224 -5.70 10.00 -21.03
C MET A 224 -5.44 8.54 -21.39
N ARG A 225 -5.53 7.67 -20.39
CA ARG A 225 -5.29 6.23 -20.54
C ARG A 225 -6.53 5.44 -20.18
N HIS A 226 -6.81 4.42 -20.96
CA HIS A 226 -7.82 3.41 -20.66
C HIS A 226 -7.28 2.05 -21.05
N TYR A 227 -7.78 0.98 -20.42
CA TYR A 227 -7.23 -0.35 -20.64
C TYR A 227 -8.32 -1.33 -21.01
N LEU A 228 -7.98 -2.30 -21.85
CA LEU A 228 -8.78 -3.48 -22.09
C LEU A 228 -7.99 -4.70 -21.64
N CYS A 229 -8.64 -5.62 -20.93
CA CYS A 229 -8.09 -6.93 -20.62
C CYS A 229 -8.84 -7.97 -21.44
N THR A 230 -8.17 -8.52 -22.46
CA THR A 230 -8.73 -9.55 -23.35
C THR A 230 -8.93 -10.89 -22.66
N LEU A 231 -8.22 -11.13 -21.57
CA LEU A 231 -8.33 -12.34 -20.76
C LEU A 231 -9.56 -12.33 -19.86
N CYS A 232 -9.86 -11.17 -19.27
CA CYS A 232 -11.01 -10.99 -18.39
C CYS A 232 -12.26 -10.48 -19.11
N CYS A 233 -12.13 -10.09 -20.38
CA CYS A 233 -13.18 -9.43 -21.17
C CYS A 233 -13.70 -8.15 -20.49
N LEU A 234 -12.79 -7.33 -19.96
CA LEU A 234 -13.12 -6.11 -19.22
C LEU A 234 -12.48 -4.86 -19.83
N THR A 235 -13.18 -3.74 -19.73
CA THR A 235 -12.59 -2.40 -19.82
C THR A 235 -12.21 -1.96 -18.40
N VAL A 236 -11.06 -1.29 -18.28
CA VAL A 236 -10.48 -0.93 -16.99
C VAL A 236 -9.97 0.51 -17.04
N ALA A 237 -10.50 1.34 -16.15
CA ALA A 237 -10.04 2.72 -16.00
C ALA A 237 -8.58 2.77 -15.50
N ASN A 238 -7.85 3.84 -15.85
CA ASN A 238 -6.46 4.01 -15.45
C ASN A 238 -6.23 3.92 -13.94
N ARG A 239 -7.13 4.44 -13.11
CA ARG A 239 -7.03 4.30 -11.65
C ARG A 239 -7.21 2.88 -11.13
N MET A 240 -7.69 1.94 -11.93
CA MET A 240 -8.01 0.57 -11.51
C MET A 240 -7.08 -0.49 -12.10
N ILE A 241 -6.25 -0.15 -13.09
CA ILE A 241 -5.50 -1.15 -13.86
C ILE A 241 -4.54 -1.98 -13.02
N ILE A 242 -3.76 -1.35 -12.13
CA ILE A 242 -2.81 -2.08 -11.27
C ILE A 242 -3.57 -3.01 -10.31
N ASN A 243 -4.64 -2.51 -9.70
CA ASN A 243 -5.52 -3.32 -8.86
C ASN A 243 -6.15 -4.49 -9.64
N HIS A 244 -6.50 -4.29 -10.92
CA HIS A 244 -7.02 -5.35 -11.78
C HIS A 244 -5.99 -6.43 -12.06
N ILE A 245 -4.78 -6.08 -12.50
CA ILE A 245 -3.73 -7.08 -12.84
C ILE A 245 -3.21 -7.84 -11.61
N LEU A 246 -3.32 -7.24 -10.41
CA LEU A 246 -3.01 -7.90 -9.13
C LEU A 246 -4.21 -8.64 -8.52
N SER A 247 -5.40 -8.51 -9.10
CA SER A 247 -6.61 -9.12 -8.57
C SER A 247 -6.58 -10.64 -8.73
N PHE A 248 -7.22 -11.32 -7.79
CA PHE A 248 -7.44 -12.76 -7.87
C PHE A 248 -8.19 -13.15 -9.14
N ASP A 249 -9.15 -12.33 -9.59
CA ASP A 249 -9.95 -12.61 -10.78
C ASP A 249 -9.09 -12.66 -12.05
N HIS A 250 -8.20 -11.69 -12.22
CA HIS A 250 -7.28 -11.68 -13.38
C HIS A 250 -6.36 -12.90 -13.37
N ILE A 251 -5.76 -13.19 -12.21
CA ILE A 251 -4.86 -14.33 -12.01
C ILE A 251 -5.59 -15.65 -12.26
N HIS A 252 -6.81 -15.79 -11.75
CA HIS A 252 -7.64 -16.97 -11.96
C HIS A 252 -8.02 -17.12 -13.44
N CYS A 253 -8.42 -16.04 -14.12
CA CYS A 253 -8.69 -16.08 -15.56
C CYS A 253 -7.45 -16.52 -16.35
N TYR A 254 -6.26 -16.04 -15.97
CA TYR A 254 -5.01 -16.41 -16.61
C TYR A 254 -4.78 -17.91 -16.53
N PHE A 255 -4.81 -18.48 -15.32
CA PHE A 255 -4.61 -19.92 -15.15
C PHE A 255 -5.75 -20.73 -15.77
N LYS A 256 -6.99 -20.25 -15.77
CA LYS A 256 -8.09 -20.94 -16.45
C LYS A 256 -7.85 -21.07 -17.95
N ALA A 257 -7.26 -20.05 -18.59
CA ALA A 257 -6.98 -20.07 -20.02
C ALA A 257 -5.68 -20.83 -20.35
N TRP A 258 -4.61 -20.56 -19.60
CA TRP A 258 -3.27 -21.09 -19.90
C TRP A 258 -2.99 -22.44 -19.26
N HIS A 259 -3.59 -22.76 -18.11
CA HIS A 259 -3.37 -24.00 -17.37
C HIS A 259 -4.67 -24.51 -16.72
N PRO A 260 -5.73 -24.80 -17.50
CA PRO A 260 -7.08 -25.07 -17.00
C PRO A 260 -7.14 -26.18 -15.93
N SER A 261 -6.25 -27.16 -16.01
CA SER A 261 -6.19 -28.29 -15.07
C SER A 261 -5.53 -27.97 -13.72
N THR A 262 -4.96 -26.77 -13.56
CA THR A 262 -4.29 -26.32 -12.31
C THR A 262 -5.28 -25.83 -11.27
N LEU A 263 -6.35 -25.16 -11.70
CA LEU A 263 -7.26 -24.49 -10.79
C LEU A 263 -8.38 -25.41 -10.28
N MET A 264 -8.81 -25.14 -9.06
CA MET A 264 -10.07 -25.63 -8.49
C MET A 264 -11.22 -24.71 -8.93
N SER A 265 -12.46 -25.06 -8.56
CA SER A 265 -13.58 -24.14 -8.71
C SER A 265 -13.34 -22.85 -7.91
N LYS A 266 -13.88 -21.72 -8.39
CA LYS A 266 -13.64 -20.40 -7.79
C LYS A 266 -14.10 -20.34 -6.32
N GLU A 267 -15.17 -21.06 -6.01
CA GLU A 267 -15.79 -21.16 -4.68
C GLU A 267 -14.88 -21.87 -3.67
N SER A 268 -13.93 -22.69 -4.15
CA SER A 268 -12.95 -23.37 -3.30
C SER A 268 -11.92 -22.40 -2.71
N TYR A 269 -11.80 -21.18 -3.24
CA TYR A 269 -10.83 -20.17 -2.82
C TYR A 269 -11.44 -19.13 -1.88
N SER A 270 -11.97 -19.58 -0.74
CA SER A 270 -12.70 -18.73 0.22
C SER A 270 -11.81 -18.02 1.25
N GLN A 271 -10.60 -18.53 1.52
CA GLN A 271 -9.72 -18.01 2.57
C GLN A 271 -8.41 -17.44 2.04
N TYR A 272 -8.25 -16.11 2.05
CA TYR A 272 -7.06 -15.41 1.56
C TYR A 272 -5.73 -16.04 2.01
N ARG A 273 -5.60 -16.41 3.29
CA ARG A 273 -4.34 -16.97 3.85
C ARG A 273 -3.92 -18.29 3.20
N SER A 274 -4.86 -19.08 2.71
CA SER A 274 -4.59 -20.34 2.00
C SER A 274 -4.39 -20.11 0.51
N VAL A 275 -5.13 -19.15 -0.06
CA VAL A 275 -5.15 -18.85 -1.50
C VAL A 275 -3.88 -18.12 -1.93
N ALA A 276 -3.46 -17.10 -1.17
CA ALA A 276 -2.37 -16.23 -1.58
C ALA A 276 -1.02 -16.98 -1.78
N PRO A 277 -0.56 -17.84 -0.85
CA PRO A 277 0.69 -18.60 -1.06
C PRO A 277 0.62 -19.55 -2.24
N LEU A 278 -0.52 -20.24 -2.41
CA LEU A 278 -0.76 -21.16 -3.53
C LEU A 278 -0.69 -20.43 -4.88
N MET A 279 -1.38 -19.30 -5.00
CA MET A 279 -1.39 -18.52 -6.23
C MET A 279 -0.02 -17.91 -6.51
N LEU A 280 0.66 -17.35 -5.51
CA LEU A 280 2.04 -16.85 -5.69
C LEU A 280 2.97 -17.92 -6.22
N ASN A 281 2.89 -19.13 -5.67
CA ASN A 281 3.70 -20.25 -6.13
C ASN A 281 3.46 -20.55 -7.62
N PHE A 282 2.20 -20.57 -8.07
CA PHE A 282 1.91 -20.78 -9.48
C PHE A 282 2.39 -19.62 -10.36
N ILE A 283 2.27 -18.38 -9.89
CA ILE A 283 2.73 -17.19 -10.64
C ILE A 283 4.26 -17.22 -10.79
N GLU A 284 4.99 -17.62 -9.76
CA GLU A 284 6.45 -17.81 -9.82
C GLU A 284 6.84 -18.88 -10.85
N GLN A 285 6.16 -20.03 -10.86
CA GLN A 285 6.39 -21.08 -11.86
C GLN A 285 6.12 -20.56 -13.28
N MET A 286 5.11 -19.71 -13.48
CA MET A 286 4.84 -19.11 -14.79
C MET A 286 5.94 -18.17 -15.27
N LYS A 287 6.54 -17.43 -14.35
CA LYS A 287 7.68 -16.58 -14.68
C LYS A 287 8.88 -17.40 -15.16
N GLU A 288 9.11 -18.58 -14.59
CA GLU A 288 10.16 -19.50 -15.04
C GLU A 288 9.86 -20.10 -16.42
N ILE A 289 8.61 -20.48 -16.67
CA ILE A 289 8.21 -21.17 -17.92
C ILE A 289 8.14 -20.21 -19.10
N ASN A 290 7.55 -19.02 -18.92
CA ASN A 290 7.26 -18.09 -20.02
C ASN A 290 8.29 -16.96 -20.17
N GLY A 291 9.28 -16.88 -19.28
CA GLY A 291 10.28 -15.81 -19.29
C GLY A 291 9.67 -14.40 -19.29
N THR A 292 10.34 -13.46 -19.94
CA THR A 292 9.94 -12.03 -20.02
C THR A 292 8.81 -11.74 -21.00
N GLU A 293 8.45 -12.67 -21.89
CA GLU A 293 7.39 -12.45 -22.90
C GLU A 293 6.02 -12.19 -22.26
N SER A 294 5.78 -12.81 -21.10
CA SER A 294 4.57 -12.62 -20.29
C SER A 294 4.46 -11.23 -19.61
N ALA A 295 5.49 -10.39 -19.69
CA ALA A 295 5.55 -9.07 -19.07
C ALA A 295 5.27 -7.92 -20.05
N SER A 296 5.13 -8.19 -21.35
CA SER A 296 4.86 -7.15 -22.35
C SER A 296 3.36 -6.83 -22.44
N MET A 297 3.03 -5.54 -22.43
CA MET A 297 1.67 -5.02 -22.62
C MET A 297 1.56 -4.42 -24.02
N LYS A 298 0.39 -4.56 -24.67
CA LYS A 298 0.15 -3.94 -25.98
C LYS A 298 -0.24 -2.47 -25.78
N GLU A 299 0.31 -1.57 -26.57
CA GLU A 299 -0.08 -0.16 -26.57
C GLU A 299 -0.75 0.20 -27.90
N VAL A 300 -1.83 0.97 -27.84
CA VAL A 300 -2.52 1.55 -29.00
C VAL A 300 -2.68 3.05 -28.77
N SER A 301 -2.01 3.85 -29.59
CA SER A 301 -2.15 5.30 -29.59
C SER A 301 -3.37 5.73 -30.41
N LEU A 302 -4.24 6.56 -29.83
CA LEU A 302 -5.48 7.05 -30.41
C LEU A 302 -5.46 8.57 -30.47
N GLN A 303 -5.91 9.15 -31.59
CA GLN A 303 -6.12 10.58 -31.67
C GLN A 303 -7.27 11.02 -30.73
N PRO A 304 -7.31 12.28 -30.27
CA PRO A 304 -8.34 12.75 -29.33
C PRO A 304 -9.79 12.48 -29.77
N ASP A 305 -10.10 12.64 -31.06
CA ASP A 305 -11.45 12.40 -31.58
C ASP A 305 -11.81 10.91 -31.65
N GLU A 306 -10.82 10.06 -31.93
CA GLU A 306 -10.99 8.60 -31.89
C GLU A 306 -11.22 8.13 -30.46
N PHE A 307 -10.42 8.63 -29.51
CA PHE A 307 -10.53 8.30 -28.09
C PHE A 307 -11.88 8.72 -27.50
N LYS A 308 -12.36 9.93 -27.81
CA LYS A 308 -13.68 10.42 -27.35
C LYS A 308 -14.84 9.58 -27.85
N THR A 309 -14.72 9.03 -29.05
CA THR A 309 -15.78 8.19 -29.65
C THR A 309 -15.69 6.72 -29.23
N MET A 310 -14.70 6.33 -28.41
CA MET A 310 -14.59 4.97 -27.87
C MET A 310 -15.67 4.70 -26.81
N ASN A 311 -16.36 3.56 -26.93
CA ASN A 311 -17.27 3.11 -25.87
C ASN A 311 -16.56 2.21 -24.86
N PHE A 312 -15.89 2.80 -23.88
CA PHE A 312 -15.25 2.05 -22.80
C PHE A 312 -16.22 1.45 -21.77
N THR A 313 -17.54 1.56 -21.95
CA THR A 313 -18.51 0.86 -21.09
C THR A 313 -18.83 -0.55 -21.59
N CYS A 314 -18.52 -0.85 -22.86
CA CYS A 314 -18.78 -2.14 -23.49
C CYS A 314 -17.49 -2.73 -24.06
N TYR A 315 -16.98 -3.81 -23.44
CA TYR A 315 -15.74 -4.47 -23.86
C TYR A 315 -15.75 -4.88 -25.34
N ASN A 316 -16.81 -5.53 -25.81
CA ASN A 316 -16.89 -6.04 -27.18
C ASN A 316 -16.85 -4.92 -28.22
N GLU A 317 -17.56 -3.81 -27.96
CA GLU A 317 -17.55 -2.64 -28.84
C GLU A 317 -16.19 -1.95 -28.85
N ALA A 318 -15.58 -1.76 -27.67
CA ALA A 318 -14.26 -1.17 -27.55
C ALA A 318 -13.21 -2.00 -28.29
N LEU A 319 -13.18 -3.32 -28.07
CA LEU A 319 -12.22 -4.22 -28.74
C LEU A 319 -12.40 -4.18 -30.25
N LYS A 320 -13.63 -4.37 -30.75
CA LYS A 320 -13.92 -4.36 -32.19
C LYS A 320 -13.47 -3.06 -32.85
N LYS A 321 -13.69 -1.92 -32.18
CA LYS A 321 -13.25 -0.62 -32.67
C LYS A 321 -11.73 -0.51 -32.70
N LEU A 322 -11.04 -0.95 -31.64
CA LEU A 322 -9.57 -0.97 -31.64
C LEU A 322 -9.01 -1.84 -32.75
N GLU A 323 -9.52 -3.05 -32.96
CA GLU A 323 -9.07 -3.96 -34.02
C GLU A 323 -9.33 -3.38 -35.43
N THR A 324 -10.40 -2.60 -35.58
CA THR A 324 -10.68 -1.85 -36.82
C THR A 324 -9.62 -0.76 -37.05
N ILE A 325 -9.23 -0.03 -36.00
CA ILE A 325 -8.22 1.02 -36.06
C ILE A 325 -6.83 0.42 -36.33
N THR A 326 -6.44 -0.63 -35.60
CA THR A 326 -5.12 -1.27 -35.72
C THR A 326 -5.01 -2.22 -36.92
N LYS A 327 -6.14 -2.56 -37.57
CA LYS A 327 -6.23 -3.54 -38.67
C LYS A 327 -5.59 -4.89 -38.32
N SER A 328 -5.65 -5.29 -37.05
CA SER A 328 -5.02 -6.49 -36.54
C SER A 328 -5.79 -7.06 -35.35
N SER A 329 -5.69 -8.38 -35.15
CA SER A 329 -6.23 -9.05 -33.97
C SER A 329 -5.45 -8.64 -32.73
N LEU A 330 -6.14 -8.13 -31.72
CA LEU A 330 -5.52 -7.73 -30.46
C LEU A 330 -5.62 -8.82 -29.39
N THR A 331 -6.37 -9.90 -29.66
CA THR A 331 -6.39 -11.09 -28.80
C THR A 331 -5.13 -11.92 -28.97
N THR A 332 -4.63 -12.46 -27.86
CA THR A 332 -3.45 -13.33 -27.84
C THR A 332 -3.86 -14.78 -28.02
N SER A 333 -3.20 -15.50 -28.92
CA SER A 333 -3.42 -16.94 -29.11
C SER A 333 -2.90 -17.71 -27.90
N ILE A 334 -3.68 -18.70 -27.43
CA ILE A 334 -3.37 -19.45 -26.22
C ILE A 334 -3.29 -20.93 -26.56
N THR A 335 -2.15 -21.54 -26.25
CA THR A 335 -1.98 -22.98 -26.25
C THR A 335 -1.92 -23.44 -24.79
N PRO A 336 -2.94 -24.15 -24.27
CA PRO A 336 -2.96 -24.57 -22.89
C PRO A 336 -1.75 -25.44 -22.53
N GLY A 337 -1.07 -25.05 -21.46
CA GLY A 337 0.04 -25.79 -20.87
C GLY A 337 -0.42 -26.91 -19.94
N LYS A 338 0.55 -27.67 -19.44
CA LYS A 338 0.34 -28.77 -18.48
C LYS A 338 -0.16 -28.25 -17.14
N LYS A 339 -0.81 -29.13 -16.37
CA LYS A 339 -1.19 -28.86 -14.98
C LYS A 339 0.05 -28.46 -14.17
N LEU A 340 -0.06 -27.36 -13.44
CA LEU A 340 0.94 -26.96 -12.46
C LEU A 340 0.63 -27.67 -11.14
N GLU A 341 1.67 -28.20 -10.53
CA GLU A 341 1.58 -28.74 -9.19
C GLU A 341 2.12 -27.70 -8.23
N TYR A 342 1.48 -27.61 -7.06
CA TYR A 342 1.98 -26.73 -6.01
C TYR A 342 3.38 -27.21 -5.66
N ARG A 343 4.40 -26.43 -6.05
CA ARG A 343 5.77 -26.70 -5.67
C ARG A 343 5.86 -26.25 -4.25
N ASP A 344 5.79 -27.21 -3.35
CA ASP A 344 5.90 -26.90 -1.95
C ASP A 344 7.29 -26.26 -1.75
N SER A 345 7.38 -24.93 -1.65
CA SER A 345 8.55 -24.29 -1.04
C SER A 345 8.67 -24.77 0.41
N ALA A 346 7.59 -25.32 0.97
CA ALA A 346 7.58 -26.15 2.16
C ALA A 346 8.19 -27.55 1.99
N SER A 347 8.56 -28.06 0.82
CA SER A 347 9.37 -29.30 0.72
C SER A 347 10.86 -29.01 0.94
N GLN A 348 11.34 -27.84 0.49
CA GLN A 348 12.60 -27.28 0.94
C GLN A 348 12.49 -26.86 2.41
N LEU A 349 11.46 -26.12 2.83
CA LEU A 349 11.29 -25.73 4.23
C LEU A 349 10.90 -26.88 5.19
N GLN A 350 10.31 -28.00 4.75
CA GLN A 350 10.06 -29.21 5.56
C GLN A 350 11.31 -30.05 5.69
N ALA A 351 12.17 -30.09 4.67
CA ALA A 351 13.53 -30.62 4.83
C ALA A 351 14.31 -29.75 5.83
N PHE A 352 14.15 -28.43 5.80
CA PHE A 352 14.79 -27.51 6.76
C PHE A 352 14.14 -27.52 8.16
N SER A 353 12.82 -27.69 8.30
CA SER A 353 12.08 -27.68 9.57
C SER A 353 12.15 -29.03 10.29
N LYS A 354 12.28 -30.15 9.55
CA LYS A 354 12.64 -31.45 10.16
C LYS A 354 14.09 -31.48 10.64
N VAL A 355 14.96 -30.60 10.12
CA VAL A 355 16.40 -30.55 10.46
C VAL A 355 16.74 -29.46 11.50
N LEU A 356 16.01 -28.34 11.53
CA LEU A 356 16.25 -27.25 12.48
C LEU A 356 15.57 -27.50 13.82
N LYS A 357 16.27 -28.19 14.72
CA LYS A 357 16.03 -28.04 16.16
C LYS A 357 16.58 -26.68 16.59
N VAL A 358 15.72 -25.78 17.07
CA VAL A 358 16.18 -24.55 17.74
C VAL A 358 16.94 -24.97 18.99
N LYS A 359 18.22 -24.62 19.06
CA LYS A 359 19.06 -24.92 20.22
C LYS A 359 19.53 -23.62 20.86
N LEU A 360 19.52 -23.59 22.19
CA LEU A 360 20.12 -22.51 22.97
C LEU A 360 21.59 -22.83 23.20
N ARG A 361 22.50 -21.93 22.85
CA ARG A 361 23.92 -22.03 23.20
C ARG A 361 24.21 -21.06 24.34
N CYS A 362 24.72 -21.57 25.45
CA CYS A 362 25.27 -20.71 26.50
C CYS A 362 26.62 -20.17 26.02
N GLN A 363 26.78 -18.84 25.96
CA GLN A 363 28.04 -18.25 25.51
C GLN A 363 29.15 -18.34 26.57
N ASN A 364 28.80 -18.49 27.85
CA ASN A 364 29.77 -18.60 28.94
C ASN A 364 30.45 -19.98 28.97
N CYS A 365 29.73 -21.06 28.66
CA CYS A 365 30.27 -22.44 28.71
C CYS A 365 30.25 -23.18 27.37
N SER A 366 29.75 -22.57 26.30
CA SER A 366 29.56 -23.18 24.98
C SER A 366 28.65 -24.42 24.91
N MET A 367 27.99 -24.80 26.01
CA MET A 367 27.02 -25.89 26.01
C MET A 367 25.76 -25.54 25.22
N VAL A 368 25.17 -26.55 24.60
CA VAL A 368 24.03 -26.42 23.70
C VAL A 368 22.85 -27.22 24.24
N PHE A 369 21.66 -26.60 24.26
CA PHE A 369 20.45 -27.11 24.92
C PHE A 369 19.26 -27.14 23.96
N GLU A 370 18.47 -28.21 24.01
CA GLU A 370 17.31 -28.38 23.11
C GLU A 370 16.04 -27.65 23.60
N THR A 371 15.97 -27.28 24.88
CA THR A 371 14.82 -26.55 25.44
C THR A 371 15.26 -25.52 26.47
N ILE A 372 14.47 -24.46 26.63
CA ILE A 372 14.70 -23.44 27.66
C ILE A 372 14.67 -24.06 29.07
N GLY A 373 13.82 -25.06 29.32
CA GLY A 373 13.77 -25.75 30.62
C GLY A 373 15.08 -26.47 30.98
N VAL A 374 15.74 -27.09 29.99
CA VAL A 374 17.05 -27.74 30.20
C VAL A 374 18.16 -26.69 30.36
N TYR A 375 18.11 -25.60 29.60
CA TYR A 375 19.03 -24.47 29.79
C TYR A 375 18.90 -23.85 31.19
N MET A 376 17.67 -23.63 31.69
CA MET A 376 17.44 -23.10 33.04
C MET A 376 17.99 -24.03 34.12
N LYS A 377 17.79 -25.35 33.98
CA LYS A 377 18.39 -26.34 34.90
C LYS A 377 19.92 -26.25 34.88
N HIS A 378 20.52 -26.09 33.71
CA HIS A 378 21.98 -25.89 33.58
C HIS A 378 22.45 -24.58 34.23
N PHE A 379 21.73 -23.48 34.01
CA PHE A 379 22.03 -22.19 34.60
C PHE A 379 22.03 -22.25 36.14
N SER A 380 21.17 -23.09 36.72
CA SER A 380 21.08 -23.36 38.16
C SER A 380 22.08 -24.38 38.71
N GLN A 381 22.86 -25.07 37.87
CA GLN A 381 23.84 -26.04 38.35
C GLN A 381 25.08 -25.34 38.90
N LEU A 382 25.56 -25.77 40.08
CA LEU A 382 26.74 -25.24 40.79
C LEU A 382 28.00 -25.03 39.93
N GLN A 383 28.14 -25.75 38.81
CA GLN A 383 29.27 -25.62 37.90
C GLN A 383 29.24 -24.34 37.06
N HIS A 384 28.05 -23.83 36.70
CA HIS A 384 27.90 -22.63 35.87
C HIS A 384 28.25 -21.33 36.62
N PRO A 385 27.75 -21.08 37.85
CA PRO A 385 28.18 -19.95 38.69
C PRO A 385 29.68 -19.97 39.02
N LYS A 386 30.26 -21.16 39.27
CA LYS A 386 31.71 -21.31 39.51
C LYS A 386 32.55 -20.87 38.30
N MET A 387 32.05 -21.07 37.09
CA MET A 387 32.71 -20.65 35.86
C MET A 387 32.57 -19.13 35.64
N LEU A 388 31.40 -18.54 35.91
CA LEU A 388 31.22 -17.09 35.90
C LEU A 388 32.14 -16.38 36.89
N ALA A 389 32.32 -16.91 38.09
CA ALA A 389 33.22 -16.37 39.10
C ALA A 389 34.70 -16.31 38.62
N LYS A 390 35.11 -17.21 37.73
CA LYS A 390 36.46 -17.18 37.12
C LYS A 390 36.64 -16.05 36.10
N TYR A 391 35.59 -15.70 35.36
CA TYR A 391 35.65 -14.68 34.30
C TYR A 391 35.48 -13.25 34.82
N PHE A 392 34.72 -13.07 35.90
CA PHE A 392 34.34 -11.74 36.37
C PHE A 392 34.96 -11.33 37.72
N HIS A 393 35.85 -12.15 38.30
CA HIS A 393 36.65 -11.92 39.52
C HIS A 393 35.93 -11.38 40.79
N GLN A 394 34.61 -11.15 40.76
CA GLN A 394 33.82 -10.50 41.83
C GLN A 394 32.42 -11.10 42.06
N ALA A 395 32.15 -12.31 41.57
CA ALA A 395 30.94 -13.04 42.00
C ALA A 395 31.21 -13.71 43.36
N GLU A 396 31.52 -12.90 44.38
CA GLU A 396 31.58 -13.36 45.76
C GLU A 396 30.19 -13.83 46.19
N ARG A 397 30.19 -14.94 46.92
CA ARG A 397 29.01 -15.63 47.42
C ARG A 397 28.19 -14.68 48.31
N GLN A 398 27.17 -14.05 47.76
CA GLN A 398 26.04 -13.57 48.55
C GLN A 398 24.81 -14.35 48.13
N GLU A 399 24.48 -15.35 48.97
CA GLU A 399 23.15 -15.91 49.19
C GLU A 399 22.19 -15.90 47.99
N CYS A 400 22.41 -16.79 47.02
CA CYS A 400 21.42 -17.02 45.95
C CYS A 400 21.43 -18.47 45.44
N ALA A 401 21.58 -19.44 46.36
CA ALA A 401 21.28 -20.82 46.04
C ALA A 401 19.76 -21.04 45.83
N ASP A 402 18.91 -20.15 46.39
CA ASP A 402 17.49 -20.48 46.55
C ASP A 402 16.53 -19.67 45.67
N GLN A 403 16.97 -18.63 44.96
CA GLN A 403 16.10 -17.90 44.03
C GLN A 403 16.86 -17.43 42.79
N ILE A 404 16.98 -18.32 41.80
CA ILE A 404 17.32 -17.90 40.43
C ILE A 404 16.04 -17.33 39.82
N GLY A 405 16.11 -16.07 39.37
CA GLY A 405 15.00 -15.41 38.70
C GLY A 405 14.48 -16.22 37.52
N LYS A 406 13.15 -16.41 37.46
CA LYS A 406 12.51 -16.96 36.26
C LYS A 406 12.44 -15.84 35.22
N PHE A 407 13.26 -15.94 34.18
CA PHE A 407 13.21 -15.03 33.05
C PHE A 407 12.65 -15.71 31.80
N ASN A 408 12.02 -14.92 30.93
CA ASN A 408 11.49 -15.39 29.66
C ASN A 408 12.38 -14.88 28.51
N LEU A 409 12.87 -15.80 27.69
CA LEU A 409 13.58 -15.46 26.45
C LEU A 409 12.55 -15.23 25.35
N TYR A 410 11.99 -14.02 25.31
CA TYR A 410 11.02 -13.59 24.30
C TYR A 410 11.52 -13.82 22.87
N MET A 411 12.80 -13.61 22.58
CA MET A 411 13.37 -13.87 21.25
C MET A 411 13.37 -15.37 20.91
N PHE A 412 13.68 -16.25 21.87
CA PHE A 412 13.60 -17.71 21.67
C PHE A 412 12.15 -18.15 21.40
N THR A 413 11.20 -17.60 22.17
CA THR A 413 9.77 -17.84 22.00
C THR A 413 9.28 -17.33 20.64
N TYR A 414 9.73 -16.15 20.22
CA TYR A 414 9.45 -15.57 18.90
C TYR A 414 9.97 -16.49 17.79
N VAL A 415 11.25 -16.89 17.82
CA VAL A 415 11.85 -17.82 16.86
C VAL A 415 11.06 -19.12 16.79
N CYS A 416 10.73 -19.73 17.93
CA CYS A 416 9.95 -20.95 17.98
C CYS A 416 8.54 -20.79 17.38
N ASN A 417 7.87 -19.67 17.66
CA ASN A 417 6.52 -19.40 17.15
C ASN A 417 6.53 -19.03 15.66
N THR A 418 7.55 -18.33 15.19
CA THR A 418 7.78 -18.01 13.77
C THR A 418 8.02 -19.28 12.97
N LEU A 419 8.86 -20.19 13.49
CA LEU A 419 9.10 -21.51 12.87
C LEU A 419 7.85 -22.39 12.90
N LYS A 420 7.07 -22.40 13.99
CA LYS A 420 5.75 -23.10 14.05
C LYS A 420 4.75 -22.55 13.03
N LYS A 421 4.85 -21.27 12.70
CA LYS A 421 4.06 -20.61 11.64
C LYS A 421 4.68 -20.78 10.24
N GLN A 422 5.68 -21.65 10.10
CA GLN A 422 6.41 -21.93 8.86
C GLN A 422 7.06 -20.69 8.24
N GLN A 423 7.49 -19.75 9.08
CA GLN A 423 8.21 -18.55 8.69
C GLN A 423 9.67 -18.64 9.17
N LEU A 424 10.59 -18.03 8.43
CA LEU A 424 11.99 -17.90 8.84
C LEU A 424 12.17 -16.62 9.67
N PRO A 425 12.67 -16.72 10.90
CA PRO A 425 13.09 -15.54 11.63
C PRO A 425 14.36 -14.97 10.97
N HIS A 426 14.30 -13.73 10.51
CA HIS A 426 15.43 -13.05 9.88
C HIS A 426 16.29 -12.35 10.93
N GLY A 427 17.61 -12.53 10.87
CA GLY A 427 18.60 -11.81 11.67
C GLY A 427 18.67 -12.19 13.16
N THR A 428 17.93 -13.20 13.61
CA THR A 428 17.91 -13.63 15.03
C THR A 428 19.18 -14.36 15.45
N ASP A 429 19.96 -14.86 14.50
CA ASP A 429 21.29 -15.46 14.69
C ASP A 429 22.37 -14.44 15.08
N LEU A 430 22.10 -13.15 14.83
CA LEU A 430 22.98 -12.03 15.20
C LEU A 430 22.58 -11.36 16.53
N VAL A 431 21.60 -11.94 17.24
CA VAL A 431 21.07 -11.41 18.51
C VAL A 431 21.46 -12.33 19.67
N ILE A 432 22.08 -11.76 20.70
CA ILE A 432 22.36 -12.45 21.97
C ILE A 432 21.39 -11.96 23.04
N ALA A 433 20.84 -12.89 23.82
CA ALA A 433 20.13 -12.57 25.04
C ALA A 433 21.12 -12.49 26.22
N CYS A 434 21.18 -11.34 26.88
CA CYS A 434 21.91 -11.10 28.10
C CYS A 434 20.97 -11.34 29.29
N VAL A 435 21.29 -12.35 30.08
CA VAL A 435 20.47 -12.79 31.22
C VAL A 435 21.22 -12.60 32.52
N SER A 436 20.49 -12.26 33.59
CA SER A 436 21.04 -12.05 34.93
C SER A 436 20.48 -13.08 35.91
N SER A 437 21.28 -13.44 36.91
CA SER A 437 20.88 -14.35 37.98
C SER A 437 20.01 -13.68 39.05
N HIS A 438 19.86 -12.35 39.02
CA HIS A 438 19.05 -11.62 39.99
C HIS A 438 17.54 -11.85 39.75
N VAL A 439 16.79 -12.04 40.84
CA VAL A 439 15.36 -12.47 40.84
C VAL A 439 14.42 -11.58 40.03
N ASN A 440 14.79 -10.32 39.77
CA ASN A 440 13.95 -9.32 39.10
C ASN A 440 14.60 -8.65 37.89
N ALA A 441 15.68 -9.21 37.33
CA ALA A 441 16.33 -8.64 36.16
C ALA A 441 15.71 -9.20 34.87
N GLU A 442 15.05 -8.35 34.09
CA GLU A 442 14.59 -8.73 32.75
C GLU A 442 15.80 -8.94 31.82
N PRO A 443 15.78 -9.99 30.97
CA PRO A 443 16.77 -10.11 29.91
C PRO A 443 16.72 -8.89 29.02
N PHE A 444 17.88 -8.47 28.53
CA PHE A 444 17.96 -7.57 27.38
C PHE A 444 18.71 -8.28 26.26
N TYR A 445 18.57 -7.78 25.05
CA TYR A 445 19.17 -8.34 23.86
C TYR A 445 20.18 -7.37 23.28
N VAL A 446 21.23 -7.91 22.67
CA VAL A 446 22.22 -7.16 21.91
C VAL A 446 22.23 -7.71 20.49
N CYS A 447 22.01 -6.84 19.50
CA CYS A 447 22.11 -7.20 18.10
C CYS A 447 23.46 -6.76 17.54
N PHE A 448 24.26 -7.69 17.06
CA PHE A 448 25.56 -7.38 16.47
C PHE A 448 25.48 -6.67 15.12
N ALA A 449 24.36 -6.80 14.40
CA ALA A 449 24.18 -6.16 13.10
C ALA A 449 23.98 -4.65 13.22
N CYS A 450 23.11 -4.20 14.13
CA CYS A 450 22.86 -2.79 14.37
C CYS A 450 23.68 -2.20 15.53
N GLN A 451 24.39 -3.04 16.29
CA GLN A 451 25.16 -2.65 17.49
C GLN A 451 24.30 -1.98 18.58
N GLU A 452 23.00 -2.29 18.61
CA GLU A 452 22.06 -1.75 19.60
C GLU A 452 21.68 -2.81 20.65
N SER A 453 21.34 -2.32 21.84
CA SER A 453 20.71 -3.11 22.89
C SER A 453 19.22 -2.73 23.03
N PHE A 454 18.38 -3.74 23.28
CA PHE A 454 16.94 -3.56 23.44
C PHE A 454 16.38 -4.53 24.50
N PRO A 455 15.30 -4.17 25.21
CA PRO A 455 14.66 -5.06 26.19
C PRO A 455 14.09 -6.33 25.55
#